data_AF-A0A1S9CBM4-F1
#
_entry.id   AF-A0A1S9CBM4-F1
#
_cell.length_a   1.000
_cell.length_b   1.000
_cell.length_c   1.000
_cell.angle_alpha   90.00
_cell.angle_beta   90.00
_cell.angle_gamma   90.00
#
_symmetry.space_group_name_H-M   'P 1'
#
loop_
_entity.id
_entity.type
_entity.pdbx_description
1 polymer ?
#
loop_
_entity_poly.entity_id
_entity_poly.type
_entity_poly.pdbx_seq_one_letter_code
_entity_poly.pdbx_strand_id
1 'polypeptide(L)' 'MIIYFSGTGNSYSVAKELAKKHNDKVVPLKNAVNDNSKHIIFVFPTYGEDIPPNVIEFIKNFEFNKNQKIIG' A
#
# COMPACT_ATOMS: atom_id res chain seq x y z
N MET A 1 -6.68 -5.48 0.94
CA MET A 1 -5.22 -5.59 1.11
C MET A 1 -4.62 -4.27 1.55
N ILE A 2 -3.54 -4.33 2.33
CA ILE A 2 -2.71 -3.17 2.68
C ILE A 2 -1.35 -3.33 2.03
N ILE A 3 -1.04 -2.48 1.05
CA ILE A 3 0.24 -2.43 0.35
C ILE A 3 1.13 -1.41 1.04
N TYR A 4 2.38 -1.76 1.37
CA TYR A 4 3.29 -0.82 2.04
C TYR A 4 4.66 -0.70 1.39
N PHE A 5 5.21 0.51 1.44
CA PHE A 5 6.64 0.77 1.24
C PHE A 5 7.21 1.40 2.52
N SER A 6 8.44 1.03 2.89
CA SER A 6 9.06 1.53 4.12
C SER A 6 10.57 1.52 4.00
N GLY A 7 11.22 2.66 4.27
CA GLY A 7 12.67 2.75 4.36
C GLY A 7 13.20 2.22 5.69
N THR A 8 12.63 2.67 6.82
CA THR A 8 13.13 2.38 8.18
C THR A 8 12.20 1.53 9.04
N GLY A 9 11.00 1.19 8.55
CA GLY A 9 10.05 0.32 9.26
C GLY A 9 8.77 1.01 9.76
N ASN A 10 8.71 2.34 9.80
CA ASN A 10 7.56 3.07 10.34
C ASN A 10 6.26 2.74 9.59
N SER A 11 6.25 2.87 8.27
CA SER A 11 5.09 2.56 7.43
C SER A 11 4.68 1.08 7.50
N TYR A 12 5.66 0.18 7.69
CA TYR A 12 5.36 -1.24 7.93
C TYR A 12 4.67 -1.47 9.28
N SER A 13 5.09 -0.75 10.33
CA SER A 13 4.45 -0.80 11.64
C SER A 13 2.98 -0.38 11.56
N VAL A 14 2.72 0.75 10.90
CA VAL A 14 1.35 1.26 10.65
C VAL A 14 0.53 0.26 9.84
N ALA A 15 1.09 -0.28 8.75
CA ALA A 15 0.42 -1.28 7.92
C ALA A 15 0.01 -2.52 8.72
N LYS A 16 0.87 -3.02 9.63
CA LYS A 16 0.54 -4.13 10.53
C LYS A 16 -0.60 -3.81 11.49
N GLU A 17 -0.64 -2.60 12.06
CA GLU A 17 -1.71 -2.21 12.96
C GLU A 17 -3.05 -2.13 12.23
N LEU A 18 -3.07 -1.54 11.04
CA LEU A 18 -4.25 -1.48 10.17
C LEU A 18 -4.74 -2.88 9.80
N ALA A 19 -3.82 -3.77 9.40
CA ALA A 19 -4.15 -5.15 9.08
C ALA A 19 -4.81 -5.89 10.25
N LYS A 20 -4.27 -5.71 11.47
CA LYS A 20 -4.84 -6.29 12.68
C LYS A 20 -6.25 -5.77 12.97
N LYS A 21 -6.49 -4.46 12.79
CA LYS A 21 -7.81 -3.84 13.03
C LYS A 21 -8.86 -4.24 11.99
N HIS A 22 -8.46 -4.47 10.75
CA HIS A 22 -9.36 -4.75 9.64
C HIS A 22 -9.40 -6.22 9.20
N ASN A 23 -8.65 -7.10 9.87
CA ASN A 23 -8.45 -8.50 9.50
C ASN A 23 -8.05 -8.64 8.02
N ASP A 24 -7.08 -7.82 7.60
CA ASP A 24 -6.60 -7.76 6.22
C ASP A 24 -5.11 -8.15 6.15
N LYS A 25 -4.59 -8.40 4.95
CA LYS A 25 -3.20 -8.78 4.72
C LYS A 25 -2.29 -7.58 4.50
N VAL A 26 -1.06 -7.67 5.01
CA VAL A 26 0.03 -6.72 4.76
C VAL A 26 0.92 -7.25 3.64
N VAL A 27 1.08 -6.47 2.57
CA VAL A 27 1.84 -6.87 1.38
C VAL A 27 2.93 -5.82 1.10
N PRO A 28 4.22 -6.21 1.02
CA PRO A 28 5.27 -5.29 0.59
C PRO A 28 5.00 -4.83 -0.85
N LEU A 29 5.23 -3.55 -1.16
CA LEU A 29 5.01 -2.94 -2.48
C LEU A 29 5.61 -3.79 -3.61
N LYS A 30 6.84 -4.27 -3.45
CA LYS A 30 7.55 -5.12 -4.43
C LYS A 30 6.88 -6.48 -4.73
N ASN A 31 6.01 -6.95 -3.85
CA ASN A 31 5.31 -8.24 -3.97
C ASN A 31 3.81 -8.05 -4.25
N ALA A 32 3.34 -6.81 -4.34
CA ALA A 32 1.93 -6.52 -4.46
C ALA A 32 1.46 -6.78 -5.90
N VAL A 33 0.41 -7.61 -5.99
CA VAL A 33 -0.34 -7.89 -7.22
C VAL A 33 -1.82 -7.71 -6.92
N ASN A 34 -2.62 -7.34 -7.92
CA ASN A 34 -4.06 -7.23 -7.72
C ASN A 34 -4.65 -8.62 -7.44
N ASP A 35 -5.33 -8.77 -6.30
CA ASP A 35 -5.98 -10.00 -5.87
C ASP A 35 -7.52 -9.88 -5.81
N ASN A 36 -8.07 -8.84 -6.44
CA ASN A 36 -9.48 -8.47 -6.38
C ASN A 36 -9.98 -8.06 -4.98
N SER A 37 -9.08 -7.71 -4.04
CA SER A 37 -9.43 -7.10 -2.76
C SER A 37 -10.38 -5.92 -2.98
N LYS A 38 -11.51 -5.89 -2.28
CA LYS A 38 -12.48 -4.77 -2.34
C LYS A 38 -11.87 -3.42 -1.95
N HIS A 39 -10.92 -3.44 -1.01
CA HIS A 39 -10.19 -2.28 -0.54
C HIS A 39 -8.69 -2.47 -0.78
N ILE A 40 -8.03 -1.45 -1.31
CA ILE A 40 -6.57 -1.35 -1.38
C ILE A 40 -6.16 -0.12 -0.58
N ILE A 41 -5.36 -0.34 0.45
CA ILE A 41 -4.81 0.73 1.30
C ILE A 41 -3.32 0.81 1.03
N PHE A 42 -2.82 1.97 0.65
CA PHE A 42 -1.40 2.25 0.52
C PHE A 42 -0.86 2.86 1.80
N VAL A 43 0.32 2.42 2.25
CA VAL A 43 1.02 2.97 3.42
C VAL A 43 2.49 3.16 3.06
N PHE A 44 2.94 4.41 2.99
CA PHE A 44 4.30 4.76 2.61
C PHE A 44 4.74 6.05 3.32
N PRO A 45 6.04 6.31 3.49
CA PRO A 45 6.52 7.56 4.05
C PRO A 45 6.36 8.70 3.04
N THR A 46 6.21 9.93 3.53
CA THR A 46 6.44 11.13 2.72
C THR A 46 7.94 11.42 2.68
N TYR A 47 8.51 11.58 1.50
CA TYR A 47 9.91 11.96 1.29
C TYR A 47 9.97 13.39 0.74
N GLY A 48 10.46 14.33 1.54
CA GLY A 48 10.59 15.73 1.12
C GLY A 48 9.28 16.31 0.61
N GLU A 49 8.19 16.07 1.34
CA GLU A 49 6.82 16.50 1.01
C GLU A 49 6.16 15.76 -0.18
N ASP A 50 6.84 14.81 -0.80
CA ASP A 50 6.31 14.07 -1.95
C ASP A 50 6.20 12.55 -1.68
N ILE A 51 5.53 11.86 -2.59
CA ILE A 51 5.43 10.40 -2.65
C ILE A 51 6.79 9.85 -3.10
N PRO A 52 7.32 8.79 -2.45
CA PRO A 52 8.55 8.16 -2.89
C PRO A 52 8.48 7.72 -4.36
N PRO A 53 9.51 7.99 -5.20
CA PRO A 53 9.44 7.75 -6.64
C PRO A 53 9.08 6.30 -7.02
N ASN A 54 9.57 5.32 -6.26
CA ASN A 54 9.26 3.90 -6.48
C ASN A 54 7.79 3.56 -6.20
N VAL A 55 7.12 4.30 -5.31
CA VAL A 55 5.68 4.15 -5.05
C VAL A 55 4.88 4.76 -6.21
N ILE A 56 5.28 5.93 -6.72
CA ILE A 56 4.67 6.54 -7.92
C ILE A 56 4.75 5.59 -9.11
N GLU A 57 5.94 5.06 -9.38
CA GLU A 57 6.17 4.12 -10.48
C GLU A 57 5.33 2.85 -10.33
N PHE A 58 5.23 2.31 -9.12
CA PHE A 58 4.37 1.17 -8.85
C PHE A 58 2.90 1.49 -9.13
N ILE A 59 2.37 2.59 -8.59
CA ILE A 59 0.94 2.95 -8.74
C ILE A 59 0.58 3.16 -10.22
N LYS A 60 1.47 3.77 -11.02
CA LYS A 60 1.25 3.97 -12.46
C LYS A 60 1.09 2.66 -13.24
N ASN A 61 1.75 1.60 -12.78
CA ASN A 61 1.77 0.30 -13.46
C ASN A 61 0.88 -0.76 -12.77
N PHE A 62 0.28 -0.43 -11.62
CA PHE A 62 -0.55 -1.36 -10.88
C PHE A 62 -1.94 -1.45 -11.51
N GLU A 63 -2.41 -2.66 -11.78
CA GLU A 63 -3.74 -2.88 -12.33
C GLU A 63 -4.80 -2.66 -11.24
N PHE A 64 -5.77 -1.79 -11.50
CA PHE A 64 -6.92 -1.55 -10.64
C PHE A 64 -8.22 -1.96 -11.32
N ASN A 65 -9.15 -2.54 -10.56
CA ASN A 65 -10.49 -2.84 -11.02
C ASN A 65 -11.46 -1.72 -10.64
N LYS A 66 -12.49 -1.50 -11.48
CA LYS A 66 -13.48 -0.42 -11.32
C LYS A 66 -14.21 -0.42 -9.95
N ASN A 67 -14.32 -1.58 -9.30
CA ASN A 67 -15.08 -1.74 -8.06
C ASN A 67 -14.19 -1.73 -6.80
N GLN A 68 -12.89 -1.42 -6.93
CA GLN A 68 -11.97 -1.36 -5.81
C GLN A 68 -11.91 0.05 -5.24
N LYS A 69 -12.04 0.15 -3.91
CA LYS A 69 -11.85 1.40 -3.20
C LYS A 69 -10.38 1.57 -2.82
N ILE A 70 -9.78 2.67 -3.26
CA ILE A 70 -8.37 3.00 -3.03
C ILE A 70 -8.27 4.04 -1.91
N ILE A 71 -7.34 3.82 -0.98
CA ILE A 71 -7.07 4.68 0.18
C ILE A 71 -5.55 4.85 0.28
N GLY A 72 -5.07 6.07 0.53
CA GLY A 72 -3.65 6.39 0.70
C GLY A 72 -3.45 7.49 1.73
#